data_AF-A0A349GYC8-F1
#
_entry.id   AF-A0A349GYC8-F1
#
_cell.length_a   1.000
_cell.length_b   1.000
_cell.length_c   1.000
_cell.angle_alpha   90.00
_cell.angle_beta   90.00
_cell.angle_gamma   90.00
#
_symmetry.space_group_name_H-M   'P 1'
#
loop_
_entity.id
_entity.type
_entity.pdbx_description
1 polymer ?
#
loop_
_entity_poly.entity_id
_entity_poly.type
_entity_poly.pdbx_seq_one_letter_code
_entity_poly.pdbx_strand_id
1 'polypeptide(L)'
;MAKFLRVLVVFIFIFSIGALILGSMLFVKREILKGRAHKLEQGLIRLARTLEDQPPADPETPAVYPERDISGVSAELIESPTLTQFWATYKQRLESLDQPTVDLSPEAKQRALMSYYKIDPTTGEPERNKVTNLKISEGEGTTQGVIDHVIERASEQYNILTETRQLLQVTRAELVTTILDLNQQKQTLRERLVHIVKLNNDIAELNRVIEGLRNELQQARDEIEQHKQTIAALEQDKIALQEKIDDLTIKTEQQGTKIKELLDQLHVRNQGGETTGEMQTGGINITTTRINIAAGVKGRVVSVDQRYLFVVMELDEKFVSELLSTLTDENLLPMVDLLVQRPAGDKPLFVTKVRLTQLNNGKTLAIGEILADWQQMPIEPGDTIFYQ
;
A
#
# COMPACT_ATOMS: atom_id res chain seq x y z
N MET A 1 -124.03 -13.13 -6.49
CA MET A 1 -123.23 -12.95 -5.25
C MET A 1 -122.30 -14.14 -4.95
N ALA A 2 -122.80 -15.36 -4.70
CA ALA A 2 -121.95 -16.50 -4.29
C ALA A 2 -120.85 -16.93 -5.30
N LYS A 3 -121.08 -16.78 -6.61
CA LYS A 3 -120.08 -17.12 -7.65
C LYS A 3 -118.90 -16.13 -7.67
N PHE A 4 -119.16 -14.84 -7.48
CA PHE A 4 -118.14 -13.79 -7.43
C PHE A 4 -117.23 -13.96 -6.20
N LEU A 5 -117.83 -14.29 -5.05
CA LEU A 5 -117.08 -14.57 -3.83
C LEU A 5 -116.12 -15.76 -4.00
N ARG A 6 -116.53 -16.84 -4.68
CA ARG A 6 -115.65 -17.99 -4.97
C ARG A 6 -114.46 -17.60 -5.84
N VAL A 7 -114.68 -16.80 -6.88
CA VAL A 7 -113.60 -16.33 -7.77
C VAL A 7 -112.62 -15.45 -6.98
N LEU A 8 -113.11 -14.54 -6.15
CA LEU A 8 -112.29 -13.68 -5.31
C LEU A 8 -111.47 -14.47 -4.27
N VAL A 9 -112.05 -15.50 -3.66
CA VAL A 9 -111.33 -16.40 -2.74
C VAL A 9 -110.19 -17.15 -3.45
N VAL A 10 -110.41 -17.62 -4.68
CA VAL A 10 -109.36 -18.27 -5.49
C VAL A 10 -108.23 -17.29 -5.80
N PHE A 11 -108.53 -16.04 -6.15
CA PHE A 11 -107.50 -15.02 -6.37
C PHE A 11 -106.70 -14.70 -5.11
N ILE A 12 -107.37 -14.51 -3.96
CA ILE A 12 -106.68 -14.29 -2.67
C ILE A 12 -105.78 -15.47 -2.33
N PHE A 13 -106.22 -16.70 -2.59
CA PHE A 13 -105.42 -17.89 -2.36
C PHE A 13 -104.16 -17.94 -3.24
N ILE A 14 -104.29 -17.61 -4.54
CA ILE A 14 -103.14 -17.52 -5.46
C ILE A 14 -102.18 -16.41 -5.03
N PHE A 15 -102.69 -15.23 -4.65
CA PHE A 15 -101.86 -14.13 -4.13
C PHE A 15 -101.18 -14.48 -2.80
N SER A 16 -101.85 -15.23 -1.93
CA SER A 16 -101.28 -15.71 -0.67
C SER A 16 -100.12 -16.69 -0.90
N ILE A 17 -100.27 -17.63 -1.85
CA ILE A 17 -99.18 -18.51 -2.28
C ILE A 17 -98.03 -17.70 -2.88
N GLY A 18 -98.32 -16.74 -3.76
CA GLY A 18 -97.32 -15.84 -4.35
C GLY A 18 -96.55 -15.04 -3.28
N ALA A 19 -97.25 -14.51 -2.28
CA ALA A 19 -96.66 -13.80 -1.15
C ALA A 19 -95.78 -14.72 -0.29
N LEU A 20 -96.18 -15.98 -0.09
CA LEU A 20 -95.39 -16.96 0.65
C LEU A 20 -94.09 -17.31 -0.08
N ILE A 21 -94.15 -17.50 -1.40
CA ILE A 21 -92.95 -17.75 -2.23
C ILE A 21 -92.00 -16.55 -2.17
N LEU A 22 -92.52 -15.32 -2.33
CA LEU A 22 -91.72 -14.10 -2.20
C LEU A 22 -91.13 -13.95 -0.80
N GLY A 23 -91.90 -14.27 0.24
CA GLY A 23 -91.42 -14.29 1.63
C GLY A 23 -90.28 -15.27 1.84
N SER A 24 -90.38 -16.49 1.29
CA SER A 24 -89.32 -17.49 1.33
C SER A 24 -88.06 -17.03 0.60
N MET A 25 -88.20 -16.44 -0.59
CA MET A 25 -87.06 -15.88 -1.34
C MET A 25 -86.39 -14.72 -0.59
N LEU A 26 -87.16 -13.83 0.03
CA LEU A 26 -86.64 -12.74 0.84
C LEU A 26 -85.93 -13.25 2.09
N PHE A 27 -86.44 -14.32 2.72
CA PHE A 27 -85.80 -14.95 3.86
C PHE A 27 -84.43 -15.53 3.49
N VAL A 28 -84.35 -16.28 2.39
CA VAL A 28 -83.07 -16.84 1.90
C VAL A 28 -82.07 -15.72 1.59
N LYS A 29 -82.50 -14.64 0.92
CA LYS A 29 -81.63 -13.48 0.65
C LYS A 29 -81.16 -12.80 1.93
N ARG A 30 -82.03 -12.64 2.92
CA ARG A 30 -81.68 -12.07 4.24
C ARG A 30 -80.64 -12.93 4.96
N GLU A 31 -80.81 -14.25 4.92
CA GLU A 31 -79.88 -15.16 5.60
C GLU A 31 -78.50 -15.17 4.93
N ILE A 32 -78.45 -15.13 3.59
CA ILE A 32 -77.20 -14.97 2.83
C ILE A 32 -76.52 -13.65 3.18
N LEU A 33 -77.27 -12.54 3.26
CA LEU A 33 -76.73 -11.23 3.62
C LEU A 33 -76.15 -11.21 5.04
N LYS A 34 -76.86 -11.80 6.02
CA LYS A 34 -76.34 -11.97 7.38
C LYS A 34 -75.06 -12.79 7.40
N GLY A 35 -75.04 -13.93 6.70
CA GLY A 35 -73.86 -14.79 6.63
C GLY A 35 -72.64 -14.08 6.00
N ARG A 36 -72.86 -13.26 4.96
CA ARG A 36 -71.80 -12.42 4.35
C ARG A 36 -71.31 -11.34 5.30
N ALA A 37 -72.22 -10.62 5.97
CA ALA A 37 -71.89 -9.59 6.93
C ALA A 37 -71.08 -10.15 8.10
N HIS A 38 -71.49 -11.29 8.65
CA HIS A 38 -70.77 -11.94 9.74
C HIS A 38 -69.37 -12.42 9.32
N LYS A 39 -69.22 -12.97 8.11
CA LYS A 39 -67.90 -13.32 7.57
C LYS A 39 -67.01 -12.10 7.37
N LEU A 40 -67.56 -10.99 6.90
CA LEU A 40 -66.83 -9.73 6.75
C LEU A 40 -66.38 -9.20 8.11
N GLU A 41 -67.28 -9.20 9.10
CA GLU A 41 -66.97 -8.83 10.48
C GLU A 41 -65.84 -9.68 11.06
N GLN A 42 -65.96 -11.01 11.00
CA GLN A 42 -64.91 -11.91 11.49
C GLN A 42 -63.59 -11.71 10.74
N GLY A 43 -63.66 -11.48 9.42
CA GLY A 43 -62.49 -11.18 8.60
C GLY A 43 -61.80 -9.89 9.03
N LEU A 44 -62.58 -8.83 9.27
CA LEU A 44 -62.06 -7.54 9.71
C LEU A 44 -61.48 -7.61 11.13
N ILE A 45 -62.12 -8.33 12.06
CA ILE A 45 -61.58 -8.55 13.41
C ILE A 45 -60.24 -9.30 13.35
N ARG A 46 -60.13 -10.32 12.49
CA ARG A 46 -58.86 -11.05 12.29
C ARG A 46 -57.79 -10.18 11.68
N LEU A 47 -58.14 -9.35 10.69
CA LEU A 47 -57.20 -8.45 10.03
C LEU A 47 -56.73 -7.33 10.97
N ALA A 48 -57.64 -6.72 11.73
CA ALA A 48 -57.30 -5.66 12.68
C ALA A 48 -56.25 -6.11 13.72
N ARG A 49 -56.33 -7.36 14.20
CA ARG A 49 -55.33 -7.94 15.11
C ARG A 49 -53.93 -8.11 14.51
N THR A 50 -53.78 -7.96 13.18
CA THR A 50 -52.47 -7.98 12.52
C THR A 50 -51.89 -6.59 12.29
N LEU A 51 -52.69 -5.55 12.53
CA LEU A 51 -52.30 -4.16 12.36
C LEU A 51 -51.94 -3.54 13.71
N GLU A 52 -50.92 -2.71 13.73
CA GLU A 52 -50.54 -1.91 14.89
C GLU A 52 -51.59 -0.82 15.16
N ASP A 53 -51.92 -0.60 16.42
CA ASP A 53 -52.96 0.36 16.86
C ASP A 53 -52.46 1.81 16.77
N GLN A 54 -51.16 2.00 16.91
CA GLN A 54 -50.49 3.30 16.86
C GLN A 54 -49.15 3.15 16.14
N PRO A 55 -48.66 4.21 15.48
CA PRO A 55 -47.33 4.17 14.89
C PRO A 55 -46.25 4.09 15.98
N PRO A 56 -45.07 3.54 15.65
CA PRO A 56 -43.90 3.57 16.52
C PRO A 56 -43.57 4.99 17.00
N ALA A 57 -43.51 5.16 18.32
CA ALA A 57 -43.01 6.39 18.91
C ALA A 57 -41.49 6.46 18.79
N ASP A 58 -40.96 7.66 18.54
CA ASP A 58 -39.54 7.90 18.69
C ASP A 58 -39.17 7.78 20.19
N PRO A 59 -38.07 7.09 20.53
CA PRO A 59 -37.67 6.92 21.92
C PRO A 59 -37.35 8.28 22.56
N GLU A 60 -37.76 8.45 23.82
CA GLU A 60 -37.57 9.71 24.58
C GLU A 60 -36.07 10.08 24.68
N THR A 61 -35.20 9.09 24.70
CA THR A 61 -33.75 9.26 24.64
C THR A 61 -33.22 8.64 23.34
N PRO A 62 -32.72 9.45 22.39
CA PRO A 62 -32.09 8.91 21.19
C PRO A 62 -30.85 8.11 21.58
N ALA A 63 -30.71 6.91 21.02
CA ALA A 63 -29.51 6.11 21.20
C ALA A 63 -28.30 6.83 20.60
N VAL A 64 -27.20 6.79 21.34
CA VAL A 64 -25.90 7.28 20.86
C VAL A 64 -25.21 6.12 20.14
N TYR A 65 -25.07 6.24 18.82
CA TYR A 65 -24.39 5.25 18.01
C TYR A 65 -22.94 5.67 17.72
N PRO A 66 -21.98 4.73 17.69
CA PRO A 66 -20.61 5.04 17.35
C PRO A 66 -20.50 5.42 15.86
N GLU A 67 -19.84 6.54 15.57
CA GLU A 67 -19.55 6.95 14.19
C GLU A 67 -18.30 6.23 13.66
N ARG A 68 -18.32 5.84 12.39
CA ARG A 68 -17.19 5.19 11.73
C ARG A 68 -16.17 6.25 11.32
N ASP A 69 -14.91 6.02 11.67
CA ASP A 69 -13.77 6.76 11.12
C ASP A 69 -13.53 6.36 9.66
N ILE A 70 -13.54 7.36 8.76
CA ILE A 70 -13.27 7.22 7.33
C ILE A 70 -11.93 7.85 6.93
N SER A 71 -11.14 8.28 7.90
CA SER A 71 -9.80 8.81 7.67
C SER A 71 -8.90 7.73 7.04
N GLY A 72 -8.06 8.14 6.10
CA GLY A 72 -7.07 7.25 5.50
C GLY A 72 -6.04 6.76 6.53
N VAL A 73 -5.52 5.56 6.33
CA VAL A 73 -4.47 4.99 7.21
C VAL A 73 -3.11 5.62 6.91
N SER A 74 -2.79 6.72 7.61
CA SER A 74 -1.50 7.42 7.58
C SER A 74 -0.53 6.95 8.68
N ALA A 75 0.75 7.26 8.52
CA ALA A 75 1.77 7.05 9.56
C ALA A 75 1.74 8.16 10.62
N GLU A 76 1.19 9.33 10.28
CA GLU A 76 0.98 10.45 11.19
C GLU A 76 -0.31 10.26 11.99
N LEU A 77 -0.26 10.60 13.28
CA LEU A 77 -1.42 10.57 14.17
C LEU A 77 -2.41 11.66 13.74
N ILE A 78 -3.62 11.25 13.36
CA ILE A 78 -4.70 12.18 13.05
C ILE A 78 -5.43 12.50 14.37
N GLU A 79 -5.28 13.73 14.86
CA GLU A 79 -5.90 14.17 16.13
C GLU A 79 -7.43 14.30 16.01
N SER A 80 -7.94 14.63 14.82
CA SER A 80 -9.37 14.79 14.54
C SER A 80 -9.78 14.01 13.29
N PRO A 81 -10.14 12.72 13.43
CA PRO A 81 -10.56 11.90 12.31
C PRO A 81 -11.86 12.39 11.68
N THR A 82 -12.01 12.17 10.37
CA THR A 82 -13.28 12.38 9.68
C THR A 82 -14.22 11.22 9.97
N LEU A 83 -15.42 11.54 10.47
CA LEU A 83 -16.41 10.56 10.88
C LEU A 83 -17.58 10.47 9.89
N THR A 84 -18.18 9.29 9.75
CA THR A 84 -19.39 9.10 8.94
C THR A 84 -20.63 9.66 9.59
N GLN A 85 -21.49 10.30 8.81
CA GLN A 85 -22.81 10.76 9.23
C GLN A 85 -23.93 9.72 9.04
N PHE A 86 -23.59 8.43 8.97
CA PHE A 86 -24.53 7.36 8.66
C PHE A 86 -25.78 7.38 9.57
N TRP A 87 -25.57 7.55 10.87
CA TRP A 87 -26.64 7.52 11.86
C TRP A 87 -27.60 8.72 11.79
N ALA A 88 -27.24 9.81 11.10
CA ALA A 88 -28.10 10.99 10.98
C ALA A 88 -29.41 10.70 10.21
N THR A 89 -29.40 9.69 9.34
CA THR A 89 -30.59 9.28 8.57
C THR A 89 -31.33 8.11 9.23
N TYR A 90 -30.72 7.48 10.24
CA TYR A 90 -31.28 6.31 10.89
C TYR A 90 -32.46 6.66 11.80
N LYS A 91 -33.53 5.87 11.73
CA LYS A 91 -34.77 6.11 12.49
C LYS A 91 -34.97 5.00 13.51
N GLN A 92 -34.67 5.31 14.76
CA GLN A 92 -34.68 4.33 15.85
C GLN A 92 -36.08 3.78 16.15
N ARG A 93 -37.15 4.55 15.90
CA ARG A 93 -38.53 4.07 16.07
C ARG A 93 -38.85 2.79 15.28
N LEU A 94 -38.11 2.50 14.22
CA LEU A 94 -38.33 1.31 13.40
C LEU A 94 -37.83 0.02 14.06
N GLU A 95 -37.08 0.12 15.16
CA GLU A 95 -36.64 -1.02 15.96
C GLU A 95 -37.63 -1.40 17.07
N SER A 96 -38.70 -0.63 17.27
CA SER A 96 -39.67 -0.94 18.32
C SER A 96 -40.36 -2.28 18.03
N LEU A 97 -40.31 -3.20 18.99
CA LEU A 97 -40.95 -4.51 18.90
C LEU A 97 -42.25 -4.52 19.72
N ASP A 98 -43.15 -5.45 19.36
CA ASP A 98 -44.35 -5.79 20.14
C ASP A 98 -45.31 -4.63 20.43
N GLN A 99 -45.66 -3.85 19.39
CA GLN A 99 -46.65 -2.80 19.51
C GLN A 99 -48.07 -3.36 19.73
N PRO A 100 -48.93 -2.62 20.47
CA PRO A 100 -50.32 -3.00 20.62
C PRO A 100 -51.01 -3.05 19.26
N THR A 101 -51.80 -4.08 19.01
CA THR A 101 -52.55 -4.25 17.75
C THR A 101 -53.97 -3.70 17.86
N VAL A 102 -54.58 -3.33 16.73
CA VAL A 102 -55.97 -2.86 16.70
C VAL A 102 -56.90 -3.95 17.20
N ASP A 103 -57.46 -3.78 18.40
CA ASP A 103 -58.50 -4.67 18.91
C ASP A 103 -59.90 -4.13 18.60
N LEU A 104 -60.66 -4.92 17.84
CA LEU A 104 -62.07 -4.71 17.52
C LEU A 104 -62.99 -5.59 18.37
N SER A 105 -62.45 -6.36 19.33
CA SER A 105 -63.24 -7.17 20.26
C SER A 105 -64.12 -6.38 21.25
N PRO A 106 -63.79 -5.14 21.66
CA PRO A 106 -64.64 -4.39 22.59
C PRO A 106 -66.05 -4.21 22.04
N GLU A 107 -67.05 -4.38 22.91
CA GLU A 107 -68.47 -4.40 22.54
C GLU A 107 -68.90 -3.12 21.78
N ALA A 108 -68.30 -1.96 22.12
CA ALA A 108 -68.54 -0.70 21.42
C ALA A 108 -68.10 -0.73 19.96
N LYS A 109 -66.94 -1.33 19.65
CA LYS A 109 -66.41 -1.44 18.28
C LYS A 109 -67.13 -2.52 17.48
N GLN A 110 -67.57 -3.61 18.12
CA GLN A 110 -68.44 -4.61 17.49
C GLN A 110 -69.83 -4.04 17.14
N ARG A 111 -70.41 -3.23 18.04
CA ARG A 111 -71.65 -2.50 17.74
C ARG A 111 -71.46 -1.53 16.59
N ALA A 112 -70.36 -0.79 16.56
CA ALA A 112 -70.01 0.09 15.44
C ALA A 112 -69.86 -0.69 14.12
N LEU A 113 -69.27 -1.88 14.16
CA LEU A 113 -69.13 -2.76 13.00
C LEU A 113 -70.48 -3.28 12.47
N MET A 114 -71.45 -3.47 13.35
CA MET A 114 -72.82 -3.87 13.00
C MET A 114 -73.75 -2.70 12.62
N SER A 115 -73.40 -1.45 12.94
CA SER A 115 -74.20 -0.27 12.65
C SER A 115 -73.85 0.34 11.29
N TYR A 116 -74.76 0.22 10.33
CA TYR A 116 -74.61 0.89 9.03
C TYR A 116 -74.82 2.40 9.10
N TYR A 117 -75.63 2.87 10.05
CA TYR A 117 -75.87 4.30 10.28
C TYR A 117 -75.29 4.74 11.61
N LYS A 118 -74.85 5.99 11.67
CA LYS A 118 -74.40 6.61 12.91
C LYS A 118 -75.61 6.76 13.83
N ILE A 119 -75.51 6.23 15.04
CA ILE A 119 -76.59 6.28 16.04
C ILE A 119 -76.28 7.43 16.98
N ASP A 120 -77.23 8.34 17.18
CA ASP A 120 -77.09 9.40 18.17
C ASP A 120 -77.17 8.78 19.59
N PRO A 121 -76.14 8.98 20.44
CA PRO A 121 -76.10 8.38 21.77
C PRO A 121 -77.21 8.83 22.71
N THR A 122 -77.90 9.94 22.40
CA THR A 122 -78.99 10.47 23.24
C THR A 122 -80.37 10.00 22.84
N THR A 123 -80.61 9.76 21.54
CA THR A 123 -81.95 9.41 21.01
C THR A 123 -82.05 7.97 20.54
N GLY A 124 -80.93 7.28 20.29
CA GLY A 124 -80.91 5.92 19.76
C GLY A 124 -81.39 5.81 18.31
N GLU A 125 -81.66 6.94 17.64
CA GLU A 125 -82.07 6.99 16.25
C GLU A 125 -80.87 7.28 15.30
N PRO A 126 -80.97 6.90 14.02
CA PRO A 126 -79.96 7.24 13.02
C PRO A 126 -79.81 8.75 12.87
N GLU A 127 -78.60 9.26 13.10
CA GLU A 127 -78.27 10.66 12.92
C GLU A 127 -78.51 11.06 11.46
N ARG A 128 -79.16 12.21 11.25
CA ARG A 128 -79.46 12.74 9.92
C ARG A 128 -78.59 13.94 9.62
N ASN A 129 -78.06 13.99 8.41
CA ASN A 129 -77.30 15.11 7.93
C ASN A 129 -78.18 16.37 7.88
N LYS A 130 -77.72 17.46 8.51
CA LYS A 130 -78.45 18.74 8.62
C LYS A 130 -78.71 19.40 7.26
N VAL A 131 -77.94 19.06 6.23
CA VAL A 131 -78.03 19.65 4.89
C VAL A 131 -78.87 18.81 3.93
N THR A 132 -78.71 17.48 3.96
CA THR A 132 -79.36 16.58 2.99
C THR A 132 -80.55 15.80 3.57
N ASN A 133 -80.76 15.85 4.89
CA ASN A 133 -81.79 15.09 5.63
C ASN A 133 -81.71 13.55 5.42
N LEU A 134 -80.60 13.06 4.85
CA LEU A 134 -80.31 11.64 4.71
C LEU A 134 -79.64 11.13 5.98
N LYS A 135 -79.86 9.84 6.29
CA LYS A 135 -79.19 9.16 7.40
C LYS A 135 -77.69 9.06 7.11
N ILE A 136 -76.86 9.38 8.10
CA ILE A 136 -75.40 9.36 7.97
C ILE A 136 -74.93 7.91 8.07
N SER A 137 -74.28 7.41 7.01
CA SER A 137 -73.69 6.07 6.94
C SER A 137 -72.17 6.05 7.03
N GLU A 138 -71.55 7.21 7.25
CA GLU A 138 -70.10 7.41 7.24
C GLU A 138 -69.63 8.04 8.55
N GLY A 139 -68.38 7.77 8.93
CA GLY A 139 -67.74 8.35 10.13
C GLY A 139 -67.81 7.45 11.37
N GLU A 140 -67.35 8.00 12.50
CA GLU A 140 -67.16 7.26 13.76
C GLU A 140 -68.49 6.67 14.27
N GLY A 141 -68.44 5.41 14.72
CA GLY A 141 -69.63 4.66 15.17
C GLY A 141 -70.42 3.97 14.05
N THR A 142 -69.87 3.92 12.83
CA THR A 142 -70.43 3.17 11.70
C THR A 142 -69.49 2.07 11.20
N THR A 143 -70.02 1.09 10.48
CA THR A 143 -69.23 0.04 9.80
C THR A 143 -68.18 0.66 8.89
N GLN A 144 -68.53 1.73 8.18
CA GLN A 144 -67.61 2.43 7.28
C GLN A 144 -66.46 3.08 8.05
N GLY A 145 -66.74 3.75 9.16
CA GLY A 145 -65.68 4.35 10.00
C GLY A 145 -64.71 3.32 10.59
N VAL A 146 -65.18 2.13 10.96
CA VAL A 146 -64.30 1.04 11.42
C VAL A 146 -63.43 0.52 10.27
N ILE A 147 -63.99 0.36 9.07
CA ILE A 147 -63.25 -0.04 7.87
C ILE A 147 -62.21 1.02 7.50
N ASP A 148 -62.58 2.31 7.50
CA ASP A 148 -61.68 3.41 7.18
C ASP A 148 -60.52 3.49 8.17
N HIS A 149 -60.78 3.33 9.48
CA HIS A 149 -59.73 3.26 10.49
C HIS A 149 -58.77 2.07 10.24
N VAL A 150 -59.29 0.88 9.92
CA VAL A 150 -58.46 -0.28 9.61
C VAL A 150 -57.63 -0.06 8.34
N ILE A 151 -58.19 0.58 7.32
CA ILE A 151 -57.49 0.93 6.07
C ILE A 151 -56.39 1.95 6.34
N GLU A 152 -56.67 2.99 7.13
CA GLU A 152 -55.71 4.00 7.53
C GLU A 152 -54.51 3.36 8.25
N ARG A 153 -54.77 2.51 9.26
CA ARG A 153 -53.70 1.78 9.97
C ARG A 153 -52.91 0.85 9.05
N ALA A 154 -53.58 0.14 8.14
CA ALA A 154 -52.90 -0.71 7.16
C ALA A 154 -51.99 0.12 6.22
N SER A 155 -52.44 1.30 5.81
CA SER A 155 -51.67 2.24 4.97
C SER A 155 -50.44 2.78 5.72
N GLU A 156 -50.62 3.19 6.98
CA GLU A 156 -49.52 3.63 7.84
C GLU A 156 -48.48 2.51 8.04
N GLN A 157 -48.91 1.30 8.37
CA GLN A 157 -48.02 0.16 8.55
C GLN A 157 -47.30 -0.21 7.24
N TYR A 158 -47.97 -0.09 6.08
CA TYR A 158 -47.34 -0.28 4.78
C TYR A 158 -46.25 0.77 4.50
N ASN A 159 -46.49 2.03 4.89
CA ASN A 159 -45.51 3.11 4.75
C ASN A 159 -44.30 2.87 5.66
N ILE A 160 -44.52 2.46 6.91
CA ILE A 160 -43.45 2.09 7.85
C ILE A 160 -42.63 0.92 7.28
N LEU A 161 -43.28 -0.13 6.77
CA LEU A 161 -42.59 -1.26 6.16
C LEU A 161 -41.75 -0.84 4.94
N THR A 162 -42.25 0.10 4.14
CA THR A 162 -41.52 0.65 3.00
C THR A 162 -40.31 1.47 3.45
N GLU A 163 -40.47 2.28 4.49
CA GLU A 163 -39.40 3.04 5.13
C GLU A 163 -38.31 2.11 5.70
N THR A 164 -38.71 1.05 6.42
CA THR A 164 -37.78 0.03 6.93
C THR A 164 -37.03 -0.67 5.80
N ARG A 165 -37.70 -0.99 4.68
CA ARG A 165 -37.03 -1.59 3.50
C ARG A 165 -35.98 -0.64 2.90
N GLN A 166 -36.28 0.65 2.82
CA GLN A 166 -35.34 1.65 2.31
C GLN A 166 -34.13 1.79 3.23
N LEU A 167 -34.34 1.88 4.55
CA LEU A 167 -33.24 1.96 5.51
C LEU A 167 -32.43 0.66 5.58
N LEU A 168 -33.06 -0.50 5.39
CA LEU A 168 -32.34 -1.78 5.26
C LEU A 168 -31.44 -1.80 4.01
N GLN A 169 -31.87 -1.18 2.91
CA GLN A 169 -31.03 -1.06 1.72
C GLN A 169 -29.82 -0.14 1.97
N VAL A 170 -30.02 0.99 2.68
CA VAL A 170 -28.95 1.92 3.03
C VAL A 170 -27.95 1.28 4.00
N THR A 171 -28.43 0.64 5.07
CA THR A 171 -27.60 -0.09 6.04
C THR A 171 -26.81 -1.23 5.36
N ARG A 172 -27.43 -1.97 4.45
CA ARG A 172 -26.73 -3.00 3.65
C ARG A 172 -25.64 -2.39 2.78
N ALA A 173 -25.89 -1.27 2.11
CA ALA A 173 -24.89 -0.59 1.30
C ALA A 173 -23.69 -0.18 2.16
N GLU A 174 -23.93 0.40 3.33
CA GLU A 174 -22.87 0.79 4.28
C GLU A 174 -22.11 -0.43 4.84
N LEU A 175 -22.80 -1.54 5.10
CA LEU A 175 -22.13 -2.79 5.49
C LEU A 175 -21.21 -3.31 4.37
N VAL A 176 -21.63 -3.20 3.12
CA VAL A 176 -20.80 -3.63 1.98
C VAL A 176 -19.58 -2.71 1.82
N THR A 177 -19.75 -1.39 1.92
CA THR A 177 -18.63 -0.44 1.84
C THR A 177 -17.62 -0.69 2.96
N THR A 178 -18.09 -0.83 4.21
CA THR A 178 -17.22 -1.16 5.35
C THR A 178 -16.44 -2.46 5.17
N ILE A 179 -17.07 -3.52 4.66
CA ILE A 179 -16.38 -4.79 4.39
C ILE A 179 -15.29 -4.61 3.31
N LEU A 180 -15.59 -3.88 2.23
CA LEU A 180 -14.63 -3.61 1.16
C LEU A 180 -13.45 -2.78 1.69
N ASP A 181 -13.72 -1.70 2.41
CA ASP A 181 -12.71 -0.83 3.00
C ASP A 181 -11.81 -1.61 3.97
N LEU A 182 -12.39 -2.43 4.86
CA LEU A 182 -11.64 -3.26 5.80
C LEU A 182 -10.76 -4.30 5.08
N ASN A 183 -11.25 -4.91 4.00
CA ASN A 183 -10.47 -5.87 3.24
C ASN A 183 -9.30 -5.20 2.52
N GLN A 184 -9.52 -4.01 1.94
CA GLN A 184 -8.47 -3.21 1.32
C GLN A 184 -7.42 -2.79 2.36
N GLN A 185 -7.84 -2.28 3.52
CA GLN A 185 -6.93 -1.91 4.61
C GLN A 185 -6.11 -3.12 5.09
N LYS A 186 -6.74 -4.29 5.26
CA LYS A 186 -6.03 -5.53 5.62
C LYS A 186 -4.99 -5.92 4.57
N GLN A 187 -5.29 -5.76 3.28
CA GLN A 187 -4.32 -6.01 2.22
C GLN A 187 -3.14 -5.05 2.30
N THR A 188 -3.39 -3.74 2.39
CA THR A 188 -2.33 -2.73 2.51
C THR A 188 -1.48 -2.96 3.77
N LEU A 189 -2.08 -3.33 4.89
CA LEU A 189 -1.35 -3.65 6.12
C LEU A 189 -0.47 -4.90 5.95
N ARG A 190 -0.93 -5.94 5.24
CA ARG A 190 -0.11 -7.11 4.93
C ARG A 190 1.09 -6.74 4.06
N GLU A 191 0.90 -5.92 3.03
CA GLU A 191 1.98 -5.42 2.17
C GLU A 191 3.00 -4.59 2.97
N ARG A 192 2.52 -3.66 3.81
CA ARG A 192 3.37 -2.87 4.71
C ARG A 192 4.15 -3.76 5.68
N LEU A 193 3.53 -4.80 6.24
CA LEU A 193 4.20 -5.73 7.15
C LEU A 193 5.30 -6.51 6.44
N VAL A 194 5.06 -7.00 5.21
CA VAL A 194 6.08 -7.66 4.39
C VAL A 194 7.26 -6.70 4.13
N HIS A 195 6.97 -5.44 3.80
CA HIS A 195 8.01 -4.44 3.60
C HIS A 195 8.81 -4.15 4.88
N ILE A 196 8.15 -4.03 6.04
CA ILE A 196 8.80 -3.84 7.34
C ILE A 196 9.70 -5.02 7.68
N VAL A 197 9.24 -6.26 7.46
CA VAL A 197 10.06 -7.46 7.68
C VAL A 197 11.29 -7.46 6.77
N LYS A 198 11.12 -7.08 5.50
CA LYS A 198 12.25 -6.94 4.57
C LYS A 198 13.25 -5.89 5.04
N LEU A 199 12.79 -4.68 5.39
CA LEU A 199 13.65 -3.62 5.92
C LEU A 199 14.40 -4.06 7.19
N ASN A 200 13.74 -4.79 8.10
CA ASN A 200 14.39 -5.30 9.30
C ASN A 200 15.47 -6.33 8.99
N ASN A 201 15.27 -7.19 7.97
CA ASN A 201 16.28 -8.12 7.51
C ASN A 201 17.46 -7.38 6.86
N ASP A 202 17.18 -6.40 5.99
CA ASP A 202 18.20 -5.56 5.35
C ASP A 202 19.04 -4.81 6.41
N ILE A 203 18.40 -4.27 7.44
CA ILE A 203 19.08 -3.64 8.59
C ILE A 203 19.96 -4.65 9.33
N ALA A 204 19.48 -5.87 9.55
CA ALA A 204 20.26 -6.91 10.21
C ALA A 204 21.49 -7.33 9.38
N GLU A 205 21.37 -7.44 8.06
CA GLU A 205 22.49 -7.70 7.15
C GLU A 205 23.49 -6.55 7.13
N LEU A 206 23.02 -5.31 7.01
CA LEU A 206 23.88 -4.13 7.06
C LEU A 206 24.64 -4.05 8.39
N ASN A 207 23.99 -4.35 9.52
CA ASN A 207 24.67 -4.39 10.81
C ASN A 207 25.77 -5.47 10.86
N ARG A 208 25.54 -6.65 10.28
CA ARG A 208 26.59 -7.69 10.16
C ARG A 208 27.76 -7.24 9.28
N VAL A 209 27.49 -6.57 8.16
CA VAL A 209 28.53 -6.04 7.28
C VAL A 209 29.34 -4.96 7.99
N ILE A 210 28.67 -4.05 8.70
CA ILE A 210 29.34 -3.02 9.51
C ILE A 210 30.24 -3.66 10.58
N GLU A 211 29.77 -4.71 11.24
CA GLU A 211 30.58 -5.44 12.23
C GLU A 211 31.78 -6.15 11.58
N GLY A 212 31.59 -6.78 10.42
CA GLY A 212 32.67 -7.38 9.62
C GLY A 212 33.74 -6.35 9.22
N LEU A 213 33.32 -5.24 8.62
CA LEU A 213 34.22 -4.15 8.22
C LEU A 213 34.93 -3.53 9.42
N ARG A 214 34.28 -3.40 10.58
CA ARG A 214 34.93 -2.94 11.81
C ARG A 214 36.03 -3.89 12.27
N ASN A 215 35.80 -5.21 12.18
CA ASN A 215 36.79 -6.21 12.52
C ASN A 215 37.97 -6.20 11.54
N GLU A 216 37.74 -6.11 10.24
CA GLU A 216 38.79 -5.98 9.22
C GLU A 216 39.63 -4.71 9.42
N LEU A 217 38.98 -3.58 9.70
CA LEU A 217 39.66 -2.31 9.98
C LEU A 217 40.51 -2.41 11.25
N GLN A 218 40.03 -3.13 12.28
CA GLN A 218 40.81 -3.39 13.48
C GLN A 218 42.02 -4.28 13.18
N GLN A 219 41.85 -5.37 12.42
CA GLN A 219 42.96 -6.25 12.02
C GLN A 219 44.02 -5.49 11.21
N ALA A 220 43.62 -4.72 10.20
CA ALA A 220 44.53 -3.90 9.41
C ALA A 220 45.29 -2.88 10.28
N ARG A 221 44.64 -2.30 11.30
CA ARG A 221 45.32 -1.42 12.28
C ARG A 221 46.35 -2.17 13.11
N ASP A 222 46.02 -3.36 13.58
CA ASP A 222 46.93 -4.19 14.37
C ASP A 222 48.14 -4.64 13.54
N GLU A 223 47.93 -5.02 12.27
CA GLU A 223 49.00 -5.34 11.31
C GLU A 223 49.90 -4.14 11.03
N ILE A 224 49.33 -2.95 10.80
CA ILE A 224 50.11 -1.71 10.63
C ILE A 224 50.98 -1.45 11.86
N GLU A 225 50.46 -1.68 13.07
CA GLU A 225 51.22 -1.48 14.29
C GLU A 225 52.34 -2.52 14.46
N GLN A 226 52.10 -3.78 14.11
CA GLN A 226 53.15 -4.81 14.06
C GLN A 226 54.24 -4.49 13.03
N HIS A 227 53.85 -4.03 11.84
CA HIS A 227 54.80 -3.62 10.81
C HIS A 227 55.63 -2.42 11.25
N LYS A 228 55.04 -1.43 11.94
CA LYS A 228 55.79 -0.32 12.53
C LYS A 228 56.81 -0.79 13.57
N GLN A 229 56.43 -1.70 14.46
CA GLN A 229 57.36 -2.27 15.45
C GLN A 229 58.51 -3.02 14.77
N THR A 230 58.20 -3.79 13.72
CA THR A 230 59.21 -4.52 12.94
C THR A 230 60.17 -3.57 12.23
N ILE A 231 59.65 -2.48 11.62
CA ILE A 231 60.48 -1.44 10.99
C ILE A 231 61.40 -0.80 12.03
N ALA A 232 60.87 -0.43 13.21
CA ALA A 232 61.67 0.15 14.27
C ALA A 232 62.80 -0.79 14.75
N ALA A 233 62.52 -2.09 14.86
CA ALA A 233 63.53 -3.09 15.20
C ALA A 233 64.62 -3.23 14.11
N LEU A 234 64.20 -3.31 12.84
CA LEU A 234 65.13 -3.37 11.71
C LEU A 234 65.99 -2.09 11.60
N GLU A 235 65.43 -0.93 11.91
CA GLU A 235 66.18 0.33 11.98
C GLU A 235 67.25 0.28 13.09
N GLN A 236 66.93 -0.25 14.27
CA GLN A 236 67.92 -0.48 15.34
C GLN A 236 69.02 -1.45 14.90
N ASP A 237 68.66 -2.58 14.28
CA ASP A 237 69.62 -3.56 13.77
C ASP A 237 70.52 -2.95 12.69
N LYS A 238 69.97 -2.10 11.81
CA LYS A 238 70.73 -1.38 10.79
C LYS A 238 71.75 -0.44 11.42
N ILE A 239 71.38 0.29 12.48
CA ILE A 239 72.30 1.16 13.23
C ILE A 239 73.42 0.32 13.85
N ALA A 240 73.08 -0.78 14.53
CA ALA A 240 74.06 -1.66 15.16
C ALA A 240 75.01 -2.34 14.14
N LEU A 241 74.51 -2.71 12.96
CA LEU A 241 75.35 -3.21 11.87
C LEU A 241 76.25 -2.13 11.28
N GLN A 242 75.75 -0.90 11.14
CA GLN A 242 76.54 0.24 10.69
C GLN A 242 77.70 0.52 11.66
N GLU A 243 77.45 0.52 12.97
CA GLU A 243 78.49 0.64 13.99
C GLU A 243 79.55 -0.46 13.86
N LYS A 244 79.14 -1.72 13.61
CA LYS A 244 80.09 -2.82 13.36
C LYS A 244 80.91 -2.62 12.08
N ILE A 245 80.30 -2.10 11.02
CA ILE A 245 81.01 -1.78 9.78
C ILE A 245 82.04 -0.68 10.03
N ASP A 246 81.67 0.36 10.76
CA ASP A 246 82.57 1.47 11.10
C ASP A 246 83.75 0.96 11.96
N ASP A 247 83.48 0.14 12.97
CA ASP A 247 84.51 -0.53 13.79
C ASP A 247 85.46 -1.41 12.98
N LEU A 248 84.91 -2.20 12.04
CA LEU A 248 85.71 -3.03 11.14
C LEU A 248 86.52 -2.18 10.18
N THR A 249 85.97 -1.07 9.69
CA THR A 249 86.66 -0.10 8.82
C THR A 249 87.83 0.55 9.54
N ILE A 250 87.64 0.95 10.80
CA ILE A 250 88.73 1.45 11.65
C ILE A 250 89.81 0.37 11.84
N LYS A 251 89.42 -0.89 12.06
CA LYS A 251 90.38 -2.01 12.18
C LYS A 251 91.14 -2.28 10.89
N THR A 252 90.47 -2.26 9.74
CA THR A 252 91.15 -2.44 8.44
C THR A 252 92.02 -1.26 8.09
N GLU A 253 91.65 -0.03 8.45
CA GLU A 253 92.53 1.15 8.34
C GLU A 253 93.77 0.99 9.24
N GLN A 254 93.62 0.56 10.49
CA GLN A 254 94.74 0.28 11.39
C GLN A 254 95.63 -0.86 10.90
N GLN A 255 95.05 -1.90 10.29
CA GLN A 255 95.82 -2.96 9.65
C GLN A 255 96.48 -2.45 8.37
N GLY A 256 95.82 -1.59 7.60
CA GLY A 256 96.35 -0.95 6.41
C GLY A 256 97.52 -0.02 6.72
N THR A 257 97.47 0.76 7.82
CA THR A 257 98.60 1.55 8.30
C THR A 257 99.74 0.66 8.78
N LYS A 258 99.47 -0.44 9.50
CA LYS A 258 100.50 -1.42 9.86
C LYS A 258 101.12 -2.10 8.64
N ILE A 259 100.31 -2.46 7.65
CA ILE A 259 100.79 -3.00 6.37
C ILE A 259 101.64 -1.94 5.70
N LYS A 260 101.20 -0.67 5.65
CA LYS A 260 101.95 0.44 5.06
C LYS A 260 103.26 0.71 5.82
N GLU A 261 103.29 0.62 7.15
CA GLU A 261 104.51 0.69 7.95
C GLU A 261 105.45 -0.49 7.68
N LEU A 262 104.91 -1.71 7.55
CA LEU A 262 105.68 -2.89 7.15
C LEU A 262 106.15 -2.80 5.70
N LEU A 263 105.36 -2.19 4.83
CA LEU A 263 105.66 -1.94 3.43
C LEU A 263 106.70 -0.83 3.30
N ASP A 264 106.65 0.21 4.14
CA ASP A 264 107.64 1.27 4.27
C ASP A 264 108.93 0.71 4.88
N GLN A 265 108.87 -0.23 5.82
CA GLN A 265 110.04 -1.00 6.27
C GLN A 265 110.62 -1.90 5.16
N LEU A 266 109.78 -2.39 4.25
CA LEU A 266 110.20 -3.12 3.03
C LEU A 266 110.74 -2.17 1.93
N HIS A 267 110.19 -0.96 1.79
CA HIS A 267 110.61 0.07 0.83
C HIS A 267 111.85 0.83 1.31
N VAL A 268 112.10 0.93 2.62
CA VAL A 268 113.40 1.37 3.18
C VAL A 268 114.52 0.34 2.90
N ARG A 269 114.15 -0.90 2.48
CA ARG A 269 115.10 -1.94 2.07
C ARG A 269 115.27 -2.08 0.55
N ASN A 270 114.48 -1.41 -0.29
CA ASN A 270 114.65 -1.46 -1.74
C ASN A 270 114.27 -0.12 -2.40
N GLN A 271 115.26 0.46 -3.08
CA GLN A 271 115.21 1.71 -3.83
C GLN A 271 114.02 1.83 -4.80
N GLY A 272 113.47 3.05 -4.87
CA GLY A 272 113.28 3.79 -6.13
C GLY A 272 111.92 3.72 -6.84
N GLY A 273 111.39 4.92 -7.17
CA GLY A 273 110.80 5.18 -8.48
C GLY A 273 109.27 5.29 -8.62
N GLU A 274 108.79 6.54 -8.66
CA GLU A 274 107.90 7.15 -9.68
C GLU A 274 106.52 6.55 -10.11
N THR A 275 105.50 7.40 -9.87
CA THR A 275 104.46 7.92 -10.81
C THR A 275 103.15 7.18 -11.17
N THR A 276 102.07 7.98 -11.05
CA THR A 276 100.88 8.17 -11.92
C THR A 276 99.74 7.15 -11.97
N GLY A 277 98.50 7.70 -11.95
CA GLY A 277 97.36 7.10 -12.66
C GLY A 277 95.99 7.34 -12.03
N GLU A 278 95.32 8.42 -12.43
CA GLU A 278 93.88 8.66 -12.26
C GLU A 278 92.99 7.61 -12.99
N MET A 279 91.76 7.40 -12.51
CA MET A 279 90.48 7.50 -13.30
C MET A 279 89.29 6.98 -12.48
N GLN A 280 88.29 7.84 -12.21
CA GLN A 280 86.96 7.92 -12.84
C GLN A 280 86.02 6.75 -12.47
N THR A 281 84.94 6.95 -11.71
CA THR A 281 83.72 7.78 -11.90
C THR A 281 82.86 7.33 -13.10
N GLY A 282 81.63 6.91 -12.80
CA GLY A 282 80.53 6.67 -13.75
C GLY A 282 79.50 5.72 -13.13
N GLY A 283 78.40 6.14 -12.51
CA GLY A 283 77.57 7.30 -12.83
C GLY A 283 76.69 6.98 -14.04
N ILE A 284 75.75 6.03 -13.90
CA ILE A 284 74.76 5.73 -14.94
C ILE A 284 73.65 6.78 -14.88
N ASN A 285 73.54 7.52 -15.99
CA ASN A 285 72.49 8.47 -16.29
C ASN A 285 71.15 7.74 -16.51
N ILE A 286 70.13 8.19 -15.78
CA ILE A 286 68.73 7.87 -16.04
C ILE A 286 68.34 8.58 -17.36
N THR A 287 68.12 7.80 -18.41
CA THR A 287 67.63 8.30 -19.70
C THR A 287 66.10 8.26 -19.66
N THR A 288 65.48 9.43 -19.51
CA THR A 288 64.02 9.58 -19.59
C THR A 288 63.58 9.49 -21.05
N THR A 289 63.25 8.28 -21.50
CA THR A 289 62.59 8.05 -22.79
C THR A 289 61.14 8.54 -22.67
N ARG A 290 60.83 9.72 -23.23
CA ARG A 290 59.44 10.15 -23.44
C ARG A 290 58.89 9.42 -24.67
N ILE A 291 57.87 8.59 -24.47
CA ILE A 291 57.19 7.87 -25.54
C ILE A 291 55.96 8.66 -25.99
N ASN A 292 55.77 8.74 -27.31
CA ASN A 292 54.72 9.49 -27.99
C ASN A 292 53.69 8.49 -28.55
N ILE A 293 52.60 8.26 -27.80
CA ILE A 293 51.52 7.36 -28.23
C ILE A 293 50.63 8.10 -29.24
N ALA A 294 50.35 7.49 -30.39
CA ALA A 294 49.56 8.13 -31.45
C ALA A 294 48.08 8.25 -31.06
N ALA A 295 47.53 9.47 -31.14
CA ALA A 295 46.13 9.75 -30.87
C ALA A 295 45.19 8.98 -31.82
N GLY A 296 44.08 8.44 -31.31
CA GLY A 296 43.12 7.69 -32.12
C GLY A 296 42.16 6.81 -31.30
N VAL A 297 41.27 6.11 -32.00
CA VAL A 297 40.39 5.09 -31.41
C VAL A 297 41.24 3.85 -31.07
N LYS A 298 41.16 3.37 -29.83
CA LYS A 298 42.02 2.31 -29.27
C LYS A 298 41.27 1.12 -28.70
N GLY A 299 39.93 1.13 -28.74
CA GLY A 299 39.14 0.04 -28.20
C GLY A 299 37.65 0.34 -28.03
N ARG A 300 36.96 -0.57 -27.35
CA ARG A 300 35.53 -0.50 -27.06
C ARG A 300 35.23 -0.93 -25.62
N VAL A 301 34.19 -0.32 -25.04
CA VAL A 301 33.64 -0.71 -23.75
C VAL A 301 32.79 -1.98 -23.88
N VAL A 302 33.13 -3.01 -23.11
CA VAL A 302 32.46 -4.32 -23.13
C VAL A 302 31.42 -4.41 -22.01
N SER A 303 31.77 -3.97 -20.81
CA SER A 303 30.87 -4.00 -19.64
C SER A 303 31.16 -2.84 -18.72
N VAL A 304 30.11 -2.29 -18.10
CA VAL A 304 30.20 -1.14 -17.19
C VAL A 304 29.46 -1.49 -15.91
N ASP A 305 30.09 -1.25 -14.77
CA ASP A 305 29.38 -1.19 -13.48
C ASP A 305 29.44 0.23 -12.94
N GLN A 306 28.33 0.95 -13.10
CA GLN A 306 28.22 2.34 -12.66
C GLN A 306 28.14 2.48 -11.14
N ARG A 307 27.82 1.40 -10.39
CA ARG A 307 27.72 1.45 -8.92
C ARG A 307 29.09 1.42 -8.27
N TYR A 308 30.03 0.70 -8.89
CA TYR A 308 31.41 0.55 -8.40
C TYR A 308 32.42 1.36 -9.23
N LEU A 309 31.93 2.23 -10.13
CA LEU A 309 32.74 3.13 -10.97
C LEU A 309 33.88 2.41 -11.73
N PHE A 310 33.66 1.17 -12.20
CA PHE A 310 34.64 0.47 -13.02
C PHE A 310 34.06 0.08 -14.38
N VAL A 311 34.94 -0.02 -15.36
CA VAL A 311 34.62 -0.38 -16.74
C VAL A 311 35.60 -1.45 -17.23
N VAL A 312 35.04 -2.45 -17.90
CA VAL A 312 35.80 -3.48 -18.61
C VAL A 312 35.83 -3.10 -20.08
N MET A 313 37.04 -3.00 -20.61
CA MET A 313 37.31 -2.54 -21.97
C MET A 313 38.12 -3.55 -22.76
N GLU A 314 37.84 -3.62 -24.05
CA GLU A 314 38.64 -4.35 -25.02
C GLU A 314 39.48 -3.34 -25.80
N LEU A 315 40.79 -3.46 -25.69
CA LEU A 315 41.80 -2.60 -26.30
C LEU A 315 42.41 -3.28 -27.53
N ASP A 316 42.80 -2.50 -28.53
CA ASP A 316 43.47 -3.01 -29.73
C ASP A 316 44.86 -3.58 -29.39
N GLU A 317 45.21 -4.72 -30.00
CA GLU A 317 46.49 -5.42 -29.78
C GLU A 317 47.71 -4.52 -30.03
N LYS A 318 47.60 -3.60 -31.01
CA LYS A 318 48.64 -2.61 -31.32
C LYS A 318 48.87 -1.65 -30.15
N PHE A 319 47.79 -1.16 -29.53
CA PHE A 319 47.86 -0.25 -28.39
C PHE A 319 48.41 -0.95 -27.15
N VAL A 320 48.01 -2.20 -26.91
CA VAL A 320 48.54 -3.02 -25.81
C VAL A 320 50.05 -3.23 -25.97
N SER A 321 50.54 -3.52 -27.18
CA SER A 321 51.98 -3.68 -27.44
C SER A 321 52.77 -2.39 -27.27
N GLU A 322 52.19 -1.23 -27.63
CA GLU A 322 52.79 0.09 -27.42
C GLU A 322 52.88 0.43 -25.92
N LEU A 323 51.82 0.16 -25.15
CA LEU A 323 51.73 0.42 -23.70
C LEU A 323 52.64 -0.51 -22.88
N LEU A 324 52.82 -1.76 -23.33
CA LEU A 324 53.76 -2.69 -22.70
C LEU A 324 55.23 -2.35 -23.03
N SER A 325 55.51 -1.82 -24.22
CA SER A 325 56.87 -1.36 -24.58
C SER A 325 57.35 -0.15 -23.75
N THR A 326 56.43 0.52 -23.07
CA THR A 326 56.67 1.67 -22.19
C THR A 326 57.06 1.27 -20.76
N LEU A 327 56.91 -0.02 -20.40
CA LEU A 327 57.17 -0.54 -19.06
C LEU A 327 58.62 -1.03 -18.94
N THR A 328 59.50 -0.19 -18.43
CA THR A 328 60.87 -0.60 -18.04
C THR A 328 60.94 -1.35 -16.71
N ASP A 329 59.87 -1.32 -15.90
CA ASP A 329 59.74 -2.07 -14.65
C ASP A 329 58.48 -2.93 -14.70
N GLU A 330 58.62 -4.23 -14.44
CA GLU A 330 57.56 -5.25 -14.59
C GLU A 330 56.31 -5.06 -13.69
N ASN A 331 56.23 -4.00 -12.87
CA ASN A 331 55.22 -3.89 -11.82
C ASN A 331 54.48 -2.56 -11.70
N LEU A 332 54.64 -1.60 -12.62
CA LEU A 332 53.91 -0.33 -12.54
C LEU A 332 53.30 0.06 -13.88
N LEU A 333 52.03 -0.29 -14.10
CA LEU A 333 51.24 0.27 -15.20
C LEU A 333 51.26 1.80 -15.11
N PRO A 334 51.70 2.54 -16.15
CA PRO A 334 51.57 3.98 -16.15
C PRO A 334 50.10 4.35 -15.99
N MET A 335 49.81 5.39 -15.20
CA MET A 335 48.47 5.95 -15.07
C MET A 335 48.05 6.57 -16.41
N VAL A 336 47.54 5.74 -17.32
CA VAL A 336 47.06 6.17 -18.63
C VAL A 336 45.60 6.54 -18.51
N ASP A 337 45.33 7.80 -18.79
CA ASP A 337 43.98 8.32 -18.85
C ASP A 337 43.44 8.20 -20.28
N LEU A 338 42.29 7.55 -20.43
CA LEU A 338 41.59 7.28 -21.68
C LEU A 338 40.29 8.07 -21.76
N LEU A 339 39.89 8.51 -22.95
CA LEU A 339 38.65 9.23 -23.20
C LEU A 339 37.61 8.26 -23.76
N VAL A 340 36.37 8.34 -23.27
CA VAL A 340 35.26 7.52 -23.78
C VAL A 340 34.34 8.41 -24.62
N GLN A 341 34.05 7.95 -25.83
CA GLN A 341 33.20 8.63 -26.79
C GLN A 341 32.06 7.73 -27.26
N ARG A 342 30.85 8.28 -27.32
CA ARG A 342 29.68 7.60 -27.86
C ARG A 342 29.56 7.87 -29.37
N PRO A 343 29.45 6.85 -30.23
CA PRO A 343 29.24 7.03 -31.65
C PRO A 343 27.81 7.53 -31.91
N ALA A 344 27.62 8.86 -31.98
CA ALA A 344 26.35 9.51 -32.25
C ALA A 344 26.42 10.32 -33.56
N GLY A 345 26.25 9.64 -34.71
CA GLY A 345 26.23 10.29 -36.03
C GLY A 345 27.53 11.00 -36.40
N ASP A 346 27.44 12.18 -37.02
CA ASP A 346 28.55 12.92 -37.66
C ASP A 346 29.58 13.52 -36.67
N LYS A 347 29.30 13.49 -35.36
CA LYS A 347 30.23 13.95 -34.32
C LYS A 347 30.20 13.01 -33.10
N PRO A 348 31.33 12.38 -32.72
CA PRO A 348 31.38 11.57 -31.52
C PRO A 348 31.16 12.46 -30.28
N LEU A 349 30.25 12.03 -29.40
CA LEU A 349 29.95 12.73 -28.15
C LEU A 349 30.91 12.25 -27.06
N PHE A 350 31.57 13.17 -26.37
CA PHE A 350 32.39 12.83 -25.21
C PHE A 350 31.50 12.42 -24.04
N VAL A 351 31.80 11.27 -23.44
CA VAL A 351 31.01 10.68 -22.35
C VAL A 351 31.70 10.93 -21.01
N THR A 352 32.95 10.47 -20.87
CA THR A 352 33.75 10.61 -19.65
C THR A 352 35.22 10.25 -19.88
N LYS A 353 36.04 10.42 -18.84
CA LYS A 353 37.44 10.02 -18.76
C LYS A 353 37.58 8.78 -17.87
N VAL A 354 38.39 7.81 -18.29
CA VAL A 354 38.62 6.55 -17.59
C VAL A 354 40.10 6.39 -17.35
N ARG A 355 40.49 6.01 -16.14
CA ARG A 355 41.89 5.70 -15.81
C ARG A 355 42.13 4.21 -15.91
N LEU A 356 43.13 3.80 -16.68
CA LEU A 356 43.55 2.40 -16.78
C LEU A 356 44.17 1.97 -15.44
N THR A 357 43.63 0.93 -14.81
CA THR A 357 44.10 0.43 -13.51
C THR A 357 44.74 -0.95 -13.63
N GLN A 358 44.19 -1.81 -14.50
CA GLN A 358 44.71 -3.16 -14.69
C GLN A 358 44.64 -3.56 -16.16
N LEU A 359 45.75 -4.12 -16.65
CA LEU A 359 45.86 -4.74 -17.96
C LEU A 359 46.07 -6.24 -17.75
N ASN A 360 45.34 -7.08 -18.48
CA ASN A 360 45.59 -8.51 -18.43
C ASN A 360 46.73 -8.86 -19.39
N ASN A 361 47.91 -9.19 -18.85
CA ASN A 361 49.10 -9.54 -19.63
C ASN A 361 48.78 -10.69 -20.61
N GLY A 362 48.77 -10.39 -21.91
CA GLY A 362 48.49 -11.36 -22.98
C GLY A 362 47.04 -11.44 -23.45
N LYS A 363 46.12 -10.59 -22.96
CA LYS A 363 44.75 -10.45 -23.49
C LYS A 363 44.44 -8.98 -23.80
N THR A 364 43.55 -8.74 -24.76
CA THR A 364 43.04 -7.40 -25.12
C THR A 364 42.13 -6.78 -24.07
N LEU A 365 41.87 -7.47 -22.95
CA LEU A 365 40.97 -7.00 -21.90
C LEU A 365 41.71 -6.19 -20.85
N ALA A 366 41.17 -5.01 -20.54
CA ALA A 366 41.64 -4.15 -19.47
C ALA A 366 40.49 -3.67 -18.58
N ILE A 367 40.84 -3.30 -17.36
CA ILE A 367 39.93 -2.72 -16.37
C ILE A 367 40.37 -1.28 -16.14
N GLY A 368 39.39 -0.38 -16.14
CA GLY A 368 39.61 1.02 -15.81
C GLY A 368 38.60 1.54 -14.80
N GLU A 369 39.00 2.58 -14.08
CA GLU A 369 38.18 3.32 -13.14
C GLU A 369 37.56 4.55 -13.84
N ILE A 370 36.26 4.74 -13.64
CA ILE A 370 35.50 5.86 -14.20
C ILE A 370 35.76 7.09 -13.33
N LEU A 371 36.31 8.15 -13.92
CA LEU A 371 36.50 9.41 -13.22
C LEU A 371 35.17 10.17 -13.19
N ALA A 372 34.42 10.03 -12.09
CA ALA A 372 33.12 10.66 -11.91
C ALA A 372 33.15 12.19 -12.11
N ASP A 373 34.26 12.85 -11.74
CA ASP A 373 34.44 14.30 -11.90
C ASP A 373 34.45 14.77 -13.37
N TRP A 374 34.70 13.86 -14.32
CA TRP A 374 34.77 14.13 -15.75
C TRP A 374 33.57 13.55 -16.52
N GLN A 375 32.58 13.02 -15.81
CA GLN A 375 31.44 12.33 -16.39
C GLN A 375 30.36 13.31 -16.84
N GLN A 376 30.17 13.43 -18.16
CA GLN A 376 29.07 14.20 -18.74
C GLN A 376 27.83 13.35 -18.97
N MET A 377 28.02 12.05 -19.23
CA MET A 377 26.95 11.07 -19.47
C MET A 377 27.31 9.69 -18.90
N PRO A 378 26.33 8.83 -18.59
CA PRO A 378 26.56 7.44 -18.19
C PRO A 378 27.21 6.64 -19.32
N ILE A 379 28.30 5.90 -19.02
CA ILE A 379 28.93 4.98 -19.98
C ILE A 379 27.99 3.80 -20.25
N GLU A 380 27.88 3.41 -21.52
CA GLU A 380 27.12 2.25 -21.98
C GLU A 380 28.03 1.23 -22.69
N PRO A 381 27.68 -0.06 -22.66
CA PRO A 381 28.35 -1.08 -23.48
C PRO A 381 28.30 -0.69 -24.97
N GLY A 382 29.46 -0.70 -25.63
CA GLY A 382 29.58 -0.29 -27.04
C GLY A 382 30.19 1.09 -27.27
N ASP A 383 30.35 1.91 -26.23
CA ASP A 383 31.08 3.19 -26.33
C ASP A 383 32.56 2.96 -26.76
N THR A 384 33.10 3.89 -27.54
CA THR A 384 34.46 3.80 -28.11
C THR A 384 35.50 4.47 -27.21
N ILE A 385 36.68 3.88 -27.15
CA ILE A 385 37.80 4.39 -26.34
C ILE A 385 38.77 5.12 -27.25
N PHE A 386 39.13 6.33 -26.86
CA PHE A 386 39.99 7.24 -27.58
C PHE A 386 41.17 7.67 -26.71
N TYR A 387 42.37 7.64 -27.26
CA TYR A 387 43.56 8.20 -26.64
C TYR A 387 43.93 9.50 -27.36
N GLN A 388 44.22 10.57 -26.62
CA GLN A 388 44.56 11.89 -27.16
C GLN A 388 46.03 12.22 -26.98
#